data_AF-A0A1T4KTI9-F1
#
_entry.id   AF-A0A1T4KTI9-F1
#
_cell.length_a   1.000
_cell.length_b   1.000
_cell.length_c   1.000
_cell.angle_alpha   90.00
_cell.angle_beta   90.00
_cell.angle_gamma   90.00
#
_symmetry.space_group_name_H-M   'P 1'
#
loop_
_entity.id
_entity.type
_entity.pdbx_description
1 polymer ?
#
loop_
_entity_poly.entity_id
_entity_poly.type
_entity_poly.pdbx_seq_one_letter_code
_entity_poly.pdbx_strand_id
1 'polypeptide(L)' 'MHMSDYVEQLDRTIKSVGEEVLEGAGKISHKNAMEKAEGEYRKYQVKTLSSAEKAYIETLKELKQIESKEKNAK' A
#
# COMPACT_ATOMS: atom_id res chain seq x y z
N MET A 1 25.09 1.27 -1.76
CA MET A 1 24.20 2.00 -0.85
C MET A 1 23.71 1.02 0.20
N HIS A 2 23.99 1.33 1.45
CA HIS A 2 23.51 0.56 2.60
C HIS A 2 22.25 1.22 3.16
N MET A 3 21.44 0.45 3.89
CA MET A 3 20.24 0.99 4.57
C MET A 3 20.57 2.19 5.47
N SER A 4 21.79 2.26 6.02
CA SER A 4 22.29 3.39 6.79
C SER A 4 22.26 4.71 6.02
N ASP A 5 22.64 4.69 4.74
CA ASP A 5 22.75 5.90 3.91
C ASP A 5 21.37 6.53 3.70
N TYR A 6 20.35 5.68 3.55
CA TYR A 6 18.95 6.12 3.42
C TYR A 6 18.39 6.69 4.71
N VAL A 7 18.78 6.15 5.87
CA VAL A 7 18.38 6.70 7.19
C VAL A 7 18.96 8.10 7.37
N GLU A 8 20.24 8.29 7.05
CA GLU A 8 20.86 9.62 7.14
C GLU A 8 20.21 10.64 6.21
N GLN A 9 19.88 10.24 4.98
CA GLN A 9 19.20 11.13 4.04
C GLN A 9 17.79 11.52 4.53
N LEU A 10 17.07 10.58 5.15
CA LEU A 10 15.76 10.84 5.73
C LEU A 10 15.87 11.83 6.89
N ASP A 11 16.81 11.63 7.81
CA ASP A 11 17.04 12.51 8.95
C ASP A 11 17.39 13.94 8.50
N ARG A 12 18.20 14.08 7.45
CA ARG A 12 18.51 15.39 6.85
C ARG A 12 17.26 16.06 6.27
N THR A 13 16.40 15.27 5.62
CA THR A 13 15.15 15.78 5.03
C THR A 13 14.20 16.29 6.12
N ILE A 14 14.01 15.53 7.19
CA ILE A 14 13.18 15.93 8.34
C ILE A 14 13.69 17.26 8.93
N LYS A 15 14.99 17.35 9.20
CA LYS A 15 15.62 18.58 9.71
C LYS A 15 15.47 19.76 8.74
N SER A 16 15.49 19.53 7.43
CA SER A 16 15.34 20.59 6.42
C SER A 16 13.93 21.21 6.41
N VAL A 17 12.91 20.44 6.82
CA VAL A 17 11.52 20.91 6.92
C VAL A 17 11.27 21.65 8.24
N GLY A 18 12.28 21.71 9.14
CA GLY A 18 12.19 22.37 10.45
C GLY A 18 11.62 21.46 11.55
N GLU A 19 11.43 20.18 11.26
CA GLU A 19 10.95 19.17 12.21
C GLU A 19 12.13 18.50 12.92
N GLU A 20 11.89 18.00 14.13
CA GLU A 20 12.89 17.25 14.89
C GLU A 20 12.81 15.75 14.58
N VAL A 21 13.98 15.11 14.51
CA VAL A 21 14.06 13.65 14.37
C VAL A 21 13.64 13.02 15.68
N LEU A 22 12.79 11.99 15.61
CA LEU A 22 12.29 11.28 16.79
C LEU A 22 13.45 10.67 17.59
N GLU A 23 13.66 11.18 18.81
CA GLU A 23 14.64 10.62 19.74
C GLU A 23 14.03 9.42 20.50
N GLY A 24 14.86 8.40 20.78
CA GLY A 24 14.44 7.26 21.59
C GLY A 24 13.50 6.26 20.92
N ALA A 25 13.49 6.16 19.58
CA ALA A 25 12.64 5.25 18.79
C ALA A 25 12.85 3.73 19.07
N GLY A 26 13.71 3.37 20.03
CA GLY A 26 14.06 1.99 20.36
C GLY A 26 14.95 1.34 19.28
N LYS A 27 15.15 0.03 19.41
CA LYS A 27 15.90 -0.77 18.43
C LYS A 27 15.11 -2.02 18.07
N ILE A 28 15.10 -2.36 16.79
CA ILE A 28 14.49 -3.59 16.27
C ILE A 28 15.51 -4.30 15.37
N SER A 29 15.54 -5.63 15.41
CA SER A 29 16.37 -6.40 14.47
C SER A 29 15.80 -6.32 13.05
N HIS A 30 16.67 -6.48 12.05
CA HIS A 30 16.25 -6.48 10.65
C HIS A 30 15.14 -7.51 10.36
N LYS A 31 15.30 -8.73 10.88
CA LYS A 31 14.30 -9.80 10.73
C LYS A 31 12.93 -9.39 11.27
N ASN A 32 12.90 -8.85 12.50
CA ASN A 32 11.63 -8.45 13.13
C ASN A 32 10.99 -7.26 12.39
N ALA A 33 11.79 -6.34 11.83
CA ALA A 33 11.29 -5.24 11.02
C ALA A 33 10.64 -5.73 9.72
N MET A 34 11.28 -6.68 9.03
CA MET A 34 10.74 -7.30 7.81
C MET A 34 9.43 -8.05 8.09
N GLU A 35 9.39 -8.88 9.13
CA GLU A 35 8.19 -9.63 9.51
C GLU A 35 7.00 -8.70 9.83
N LYS A 36 7.25 -7.60 10.55
CA LYS A 36 6.22 -6.60 10.82
C LYS A 36 5.73 -5.89 9.55
N ALA A 37 6.66 -5.45 8.70
CA ALA A 37 6.32 -4.75 7.47
C ALA A 37 5.49 -5.65 6.53
N GLU A 38 5.89 -6.91 6.34
CA GLU A 38 5.12 -7.87 5.56
C GLU A 38 3.75 -8.16 6.16
N GLY A 39 3.66 -8.29 7.49
CA GLY A 39 2.41 -8.51 8.20
C GLY A 39 1.40 -7.39 7.97
N GLU A 40 1.82 -6.13 8.10
CA GLU A 40 0.97 -4.97 7.84
C GLU A 40 0.61 -4.84 6.35
N TYR A 41 1.56 -5.12 5.45
CA TYR A 41 1.30 -5.07 4.02
C TYR A 41 0.24 -6.10 3.58
N ARG A 42 0.29 -7.33 4.12
CA ARG A 42 -0.75 -8.34 3.87
C ARG A 42 -2.13 -7.91 4.38
N LYS A 43 -2.20 -7.28 5.57
CA LYS A 43 -3.45 -6.70 6.09
C LYS A 43 -4.00 -5.60 5.17
N TYR A 44 -3.12 -4.77 4.63
CA TYR A 44 -3.50 -3.72 3.68
C TYR A 44 -4.04 -4.31 2.36
N GLN A 45 -3.39 -5.35 1.84
CA GLN A 45 -3.85 -6.04 0.62
C GLN A 45 -5.26 -6.62 0.78
N VAL A 46 -5.59 -7.23 1.92
CA VAL A 46 -6.94 -7.76 2.16
C VAL A 46 -8.00 -6.64 2.19
N LYS A 47 -7.64 -5.45 2.69
CA LYS A 47 -8.55 -4.30 2.76
C LYS A 47 -8.69 -3.56 1.44
N THR A 48 -7.74 -3.72 0.53
CA THR A 48 -7.63 -2.91 -0.69
C THR A 48 -7.68 -3.81 -1.91
N LEU A 49 -8.78 -3.72 -2.67
CA LEU A 49 -8.87 -4.38 -3.96
C LEU A 49 -7.71 -3.95 -4.85
N SER A 50 -6.97 -4.93 -5.34
CA SER A 50 -5.93 -4.73 -6.35
C SER A 50 -6.52 -4.14 -7.63
N SER A 51 -5.68 -3.53 -8.45
CA SER A 51 -6.09 -3.01 -9.75
C SER A 51 -6.75 -4.10 -10.62
N ALA A 52 -6.22 -5.32 -10.58
CA ALA A 52 -6.77 -6.47 -11.30
C ALA A 52 -8.18 -6.85 -10.80
N GLU A 53 -8.36 -6.92 -9.48
CA GLU A 53 -9.68 -7.23 -8.89
C GLU A 53 -10.71 -6.14 -9.19
N LYS A 54 -10.30 -4.86 -9.18
CA LYS A 54 -11.17 -3.74 -9.59
C LYS A 54 -11.60 -3.87 -11.04
N ALA A 55 -10.65 -4.10 -11.95
CA ALA A 55 -10.93 -4.27 -13.37
C ALA A 55 -11.89 -5.45 -13.63
N TYR A 56 -11.70 -6.57 -12.91
CA TYR A 56 -12.61 -7.70 -13.01
C TYR A 56 -14.03 -7.39 -12.52
N ILE A 57 -14.17 -6.64 -11.42
CA ILE A 57 -15.49 -6.21 -10.94
C ILE A 57 -16.16 -5.24 -11.94
N GLU A 58 -15.39 -4.37 -12.59
CA GLU A 58 -15.90 -3.47 -13.62
C GLU A 58 -16.40 -4.24 -14.85
N THR A 59 -15.62 -5.20 -15.36
CA THR A 59 -16.06 -6.02 -16.51
C THR A 59 -17.33 -6.81 -16.19
N LEU A 60 -17.46 -7.36 -14.98
CA LEU A 60 -18.70 -8.02 -14.54
C LEU A 60 -19.89 -7.07 -14.48
N LYS A 61 -19.69 -5.80 -14.08
CA LYS A 61 -20.75 -4.79 -14.08
C LYS A 61 -21.17 -4.44 -15.51
N GLU A 62 -20.21 -4.26 -16.41
CA GLU A 62 -20.48 -3.99 -17.82
C GLU A 62 -21.28 -5.13 -18.47
N LEU A 63 -20.88 -6.38 -18.25
CA LEU A 63 -21.59 -7.55 -18.75
C LEU A 63 -23.05 -7.60 -18.25
N LYS A 64 -23.29 -7.33 -16.96
CA LYS A 64 -24.65 -7.25 -16.40
C LYS A 64 -25.50 -6.14 -17.04
N GLN A 65 -24.89 -5.01 -17.40
CA GLN A 65 -25.60 -3.91 -18.07
C GLN A 65 -25.95 -4.25 -19.53
N ILE A 66 -25.12 -5.05 -20.19
CA ILE A 66 -25.42 -5.55 -21.54
C ILE A 66 -26.59 -6.53 -21.48
N GLU A 67 -26.56 -7.51 -20.57
CA GLU A 67 -27.65 -8.47 -20.39
C GLU A 67 -28.99 -7.80 -20.04
N SER A 68 -28.98 -6.76 -19.20
CA SER A 68 -30.21 -6.04 -18.83
C SER A 68 -30.80 -5.25 -20.01
N LYS A 69 -29.95 -4.67 -20.87
CA LYS A 69 -30.38 -4.00 -22.10
C LYS A 69 -30.96 -4.99 -23.12
N GLU A 70 -30.36 -6.16 -23.28
CA GLU A 70 -30.89 -7.20 -24.17
C GLU A 70 -32.25 -7.73 -23.71
N LYS A 71 -32.47 -7.87 -22.39
CA LYS A 71 -33.77 -8.30 -21.84
C LYS A 71 -34.87 -7.26 -21.97
N ASN A 72 -34.54 -5.96 -22.00
CA ASN A 72 -35.50 -4.88 -22.21
C ASN A 72 -35.80 -4.60 -23.70
N ALA A 73 -34.99 -5.15 -24.61
CA ALA A 73 -35.17 -5.03 -26.06
C ALA A 73 -35.96 -6.19 -26.68
N LYS A 74 -36.31 -7.22 -25.90
CA LYS A 74 -37.21 -8.33 -26.26
C LYS A 74 -38.57 -8.13 -25.61
#